data_AF-A0A5K1EVL8-F1
#
_entry.id   AF-A0A5K1EVL8-F1
#
_cell.length_a   1.000
_cell.length_b   1.000
_cell.length_c   1.000
_cell.angle_alpha   90.00
_cell.angle_beta   90.00
_cell.angle_gamma   90.00
#
_symmetry.space_group_name_H-M   'P 1'
#
loop_
_entity.id
_entity.type
_entity.pdbx_description
1 polymer ?
#
loop_
_entity_poly.entity_id
_entity_poly.type
_entity_poly.pdbx_seq_one_letter_code
_entity_poly.pdbx_strand_id
1 'polypeptide(L)' 'FTDETPRDYYCNLGPDSRRRDADERPELCRGTVEFVASKEYM' A
#
# COMPACT_ATOMS: atom_id res chain seq x y z
N PHE A 1 -8.82 7.94 -13.85
CA PHE A 1 -7.59 8.45 -13.24
C PHE A 1 -6.78 7.26 -12.80
N THR A 2 -5.49 7.23 -13.15
CA THR A 2 -4.57 6.16 -12.77
C THR A 2 -3.36 6.83 -12.16
N ASP A 3 -3.09 6.54 -10.89
CA ASP A 3 -1.90 7.02 -10.19
C ASP A 3 -0.76 6.03 -10.38
N GLU A 4 0.47 6.55 -10.45
CA GLU A 4 1.67 5.73 -10.48
C GLU A 4 2.05 5.28 -9.06
N THR A 5 2.40 4.01 -8.90
CA THR A 5 2.84 3.50 -7.60
C THR A 5 4.28 3.95 -7.32
N PRO A 6 4.55 4.61 -6.17
CA PRO A 6 5.90 5.00 -5.78
C PRO A 6 6.86 3.81 -5.74
N ARG A 7 8.12 4.04 -6.12
CA ARG A 7 9.13 2.98 -6.27
C ARG A 7 9.41 2.22 -4.98
N ASP A 8 9.40 2.91 -3.86
CA ASP A 8 9.58 2.38 -2.50
C ASP A 8 8.35 1.62 -1.99
N TYR A 9 7.16 1.93 -2.51
CA TYR A 9 5.90 1.27 -2.15
C TYR A 9 5.48 0.14 -3.11
N TYR A 10 6.20 0.00 -4.24
CA TYR A 10 5.86 -0.92 -5.31
C TYR A 10 5.97 -2.39 -4.90
N CYS A 11 4.96 -3.18 -5.27
CA CYS A 11 4.99 -4.64 -5.19
C CYS A 11 4.46 -5.24 -6.49
N ASN A 12 5.06 -6.37 -6.90
CA ASN A 12 4.64 -7.08 -8.11
C ASN A 12 3.26 -7.71 -7.92
N LEU A 13 2.50 -7.79 -9.02
CA LEU A 13 1.24 -8.54 -9.06
C LEU A 13 1.52 -10.05 -9.11
N GLY A 14 0.61 -10.82 -8.51
CA GLY A 14 0.53 -12.26 -8.60
C GLY A 14 -0.25 -12.72 -9.84
N PRO A 15 -0.38 -14.04 -10.04
CA PRO A 15 -1.11 -14.63 -11.17
C PRO A 15 -2.60 -14.27 -11.21
N ASP A 16 -3.17 -13.90 -10.06
CA ASP A 16 -4.54 -13.43 -9.87
C ASP A 16 -4.69 -11.92 -10.14
N SER A 17 -3.64 -11.26 -10.65
CA SER A 17 -3.55 -9.80 -10.79
C SER A 17 -3.66 -9.02 -9.48
N ARG A 18 -3.53 -9.68 -8.32
CA ARG A 18 -3.51 -9.03 -7.00
C ARG A 18 -2.08 -8.74 -6.59
N ARG A 19 -1.84 -7.69 -5.81
CA ARG A 19 -0.49 -7.47 -5.25
C ARG A 19 -0.10 -8.61 -4.32
N ARG A 20 1.15 -9.07 -4.40
CA ARG A 20 1.63 -10.17 -3.54
C ARG A 20 1.65 -9.83 -2.05
N ASP A 21 1.81 -8.55 -1.71
CA ASP A 21 1.83 -8.04 -0.34
C ASP A 21 0.42 -7.66 0.18
N ALA A 22 -0.64 -7.95 -0.58
CA ALA A 22 -1.98 -7.47 -0.27
C ALA A 22 -2.54 -8.00 1.05
N ASP A 23 -2.15 -9.20 1.48
CA ASP A 23 -2.59 -9.79 2.76
C ASP A 23 -1.63 -9.52 3.92
N GLU A 24 -0.39 -9.12 3.63
CA GLU A 24 0.66 -8.87 4.63
C GLU A 24 0.62 -7.44 5.16
N ARG A 25 0.24 -6.49 4.30
CA ARG A 25 0.23 -5.06 4.62
C ARG A 25 -1.10 -4.64 5.28
N PRO A 26 -1.09 -4.17 6.53
CA PRO A 26 -2.32 -3.83 7.23
C PRO A 26 -3.14 -2.75 6.51
N GLU A 27 -2.50 -1.79 5.86
CA GLU A 27 -3.15 -0.75 5.06
C GLU A 27 -3.80 -1.27 3.76
N LEU A 28 -3.52 -2.51 3.36
CA LEU A 28 -4.12 -3.16 2.20
C LEU A 28 -5.18 -4.21 2.57
N CYS A 29 -5.12 -4.80 3.77
CA CYS A 29 -6.02 -5.88 4.19
C CYS A 29 -6.92 -5.58 5.39
N ARG A 30 -6.64 -4.55 6.20
CA ARG A 30 -7.40 -4.26 7.42
C ARG A 30 -8.32 -3.05 7.22
N GLY A 31 -9.48 -3.09 7.88
CA GLY A 31 -10.45 -1.98 7.85
C GLY A 31 -10.02 -0.74 8.66
N THR A 32 -8.94 -0.84 9.44
CA THR A 32 -8.39 0.28 10.22
C THR A 32 -6.88 0.10 10.36
N VAL A 33 -6.13 1.20 10.19
CA VAL A 33 -4.67 1.26 10.28
C VAL A 33 -4.26 2.63 10.82
N GLU A 34 -3.13 2.69 11.51
CA GLU A 34 -2.50 3.94 11.93
C GLU A 34 -1.28 4.22 11.03
N PHE A 35 -1.13 5.47 10.59
CA PHE A 35 -0.01 5.91 9.78
C PHE A 35 0.96 6.77 10.57
N VAL A 36 2.24 6.69 10.24
CA VAL A 36 3.24 7.64 10.72
C VAL A 36 3.03 8.96 9.97
N ALA A 37 2.63 10.00 10.70
CA ALA A 37 2.46 11.34 10.15
C ALA A 37 3.81 11.93 9.72
N SER A 38 3.85 12.50 8.51
CA SER A 38 5.01 13.29 8.07
C SER A 38 5.01 14.67 8.75
N LYS A 39 6.12 15.40 8.65
CA LYS A 39 6.28 16.74 9.26
C LYS A 39 5.25 17.76 8.76
N GLU A 40 4.67 17.56 7.59
CA GLU A 40 3.67 18.47 7.02
C GLU A 40 2.34 18.42 7.78
N TYR A 41 2.16 17.42 8.64
CA TYR A 41 0.95 17.20 9.44
C TYR A 41 1.18 17.47 10.94
N MET A 42 2.31 18.08 11.32
CA MET A 42 2.62 18.56 12.68
C MET A 42 2.50 20.08 12.75
#